data_AF-A0A7C5TAT6-F1
#
_entry.id   AF-A0A7C5TAT6-F1
#
_cell.length_a   1.000
_cell.length_b   1.000
_cell.length_c   1.000
_cell.angle_alpha   90.00
_cell.angle_beta   90.00
_cell.angle_gamma   90.00
#
_symmetry.space_group_name_H-M   'P 1'
#
loop_
_entity.id
_entity.type
_entity.pdbx_description
1 polymer ?
#
loop_
_entity_poly.entity_id
_entity_poly.type
_entity_poly.pdbx_seq_one_letter_code
_entity_poly.pdbx_strand_id
1 'polypeptide(L)'
;MMNSIYVLSRPIILITSALMVIIHVSGAYLGFRGLAIPRGVGVYVSIYESLYYILLSALILFTLPTWLTALTITMLITHIIGAYAYLKGYLSNYANPKTLRYYGIYEFFELTLILIIIMYVIP
;
A
#
# COMPACT_ATOMS: atom_id res chain seq x y z
N MET A 1 -23.15 -19.05 -2.34
CA MET A 1 -23.24 -17.61 -1.98
C MET A 1 -21.91 -16.84 -2.09
N MET A 2 -20.77 -17.49 -2.37
CA MET A 2 -19.47 -16.79 -2.53
C MET A 2 -19.36 -15.90 -3.78
N ASN A 3 -20.12 -16.12 -4.86
CA ASN A 3 -19.87 -15.39 -6.12
C ASN A 3 -20.11 -13.87 -6.11
N SER A 4 -21.06 -13.33 -5.33
CA SER A 4 -21.41 -11.90 -5.41
C SER A 4 -20.32 -10.98 -4.84
N ILE A 5 -19.75 -11.35 -3.69
CA ILE A 5 -18.71 -10.58 -3.00
C ILE A 5 -17.46 -10.51 -3.88
N TYR A 6 -17.11 -11.61 -4.54
CA TYR A 6 -15.94 -11.67 -5.41
C TYR A 6 -16.14 -10.84 -6.69
N VAL A 7 -17.34 -10.82 -7.27
CA VAL A 7 -17.60 -10.02 -8.49
C VAL A 7 -17.55 -8.52 -8.23
N LEU A 8 -18.09 -8.03 -7.11
CA LEU A 8 -18.10 -6.60 -6.78
C LEU A 8 -16.73 -6.07 -6.29
N SER A 9 -15.92 -6.94 -5.68
CA SER A 9 -14.62 -6.53 -5.12
C SER A 9 -13.52 -6.39 -6.17
N ARG A 10 -13.52 -7.13 -7.29
CA ARG A 10 -12.47 -6.99 -8.32
C ARG A 10 -12.42 -5.58 -8.92
N PRO A 11 -13.53 -4.95 -9.35
CA PRO A 11 -13.50 -3.57 -9.83
C PRO A 11 -13.01 -2.59 -8.77
N ILE A 12 -13.41 -2.79 -7.51
CA ILE A 12 -12.97 -1.95 -6.38
C ILE A 12 -11.45 -2.08 -6.19
N ILE A 13 -10.92 -3.30 -6.15
CA ILE A 13 -9.48 -3.58 -6.03
C ILE A 13 -8.72 -2.97 -7.20
N LEU A 14 -9.23 -3.07 -8.43
CA LEU A 14 -8.61 -2.47 -9.62
C LEU A 14 -8.51 -0.95 -9.52
N ILE A 15 -9.63 -0.28 -9.22
CA ILE A 15 -9.67 1.19 -9.12
C ILE A 15 -8.76 1.68 -7.99
N THR A 16 -8.85 1.04 -6.83
CA THR A 16 -8.02 1.41 -5.67
C THR A 16 -6.55 1.12 -5.91
N SER A 17 -6.19 0.00 -6.53
CA SER A 17 -4.80 -0.31 -6.90
C SER A 17 -4.25 0.73 -7.88
N ALA A 18 -5.02 1.13 -8.89
CA ALA A 18 -4.60 2.18 -9.82
C ALA A 18 -4.33 3.52 -9.11
N LEU A 19 -5.18 3.90 -8.15
CA LEU A 19 -4.96 5.08 -7.31
C LEU A 19 -3.69 4.94 -6.47
N MET A 20 -3.47 3.78 -5.85
CA MET A 20 -2.27 3.54 -5.06
C MET A 20 -0.99 3.57 -5.90
N VAL A 21 -1.01 3.05 -7.12
CA VAL A 21 0.13 3.19 -8.06
C VAL A 21 0.44 4.66 -8.29
N ILE A 22 -0.56 5.50 -8.56
CA ILE A 22 -0.34 6.94 -8.79
C ILE A 22 0.27 7.60 -7.54
N ILE A 23 -0.27 7.30 -6.36
CA ILE A 23 0.19 7.89 -5.10
C ILE A 23 1.64 7.47 -4.81
N HIS A 24 1.97 6.19 -4.95
CA HIS A 24 3.29 5.65 -4.64
C HIS A 24 4.34 6.04 -5.67
N VAL A 25 4.02 6.02 -6.97
CA VAL A 25 4.94 6.53 -7.99
C VAL A 25 5.23 8.01 -7.76
N SER A 26 4.20 8.81 -7.44
CA SER A 26 4.37 10.22 -7.10
C SER A 26 5.18 10.40 -5.82
N GLY A 27 4.92 9.57 -4.80
CA GLY A 27 5.62 9.55 -3.52
C GLY A 27 7.10 9.23 -3.68
N ALA A 28 7.44 8.20 -4.46
CA ALA A 28 8.81 7.84 -4.79
C ALA A 28 9.53 8.95 -5.57
N TYR A 29 8.88 9.52 -6.60
CA TYR A 29 9.44 10.63 -7.38
C TYR A 29 9.74 11.86 -6.53
N LEU A 30 8.79 12.28 -5.68
CA LEU A 30 8.99 13.40 -4.75
C LEU A 30 10.01 13.04 -3.67
N GLY A 31 10.05 11.79 -3.21
CA GLY A 31 10.97 11.27 -2.22
C GLY A 31 12.43 11.32 -2.66
N PHE A 32 12.72 10.94 -3.91
CA PHE A 32 14.07 11.10 -4.51
C PHE A 32 14.53 12.56 -4.56
N ARG A 33 13.59 13.51 -4.61
CA ARG A 33 13.86 14.95 -4.59
C ARG A 33 13.90 15.53 -3.18
N GLY A 34 13.72 14.71 -2.15
CA GLY A 34 13.61 15.17 -0.77
C GLY A 34 12.36 16.04 -0.52
N LEU A 35 11.31 15.92 -1.34
CA LEU A 35 10.09 16.73 -1.24
C LEU A 35 8.94 16.01 -0.53
N ALA A 36 9.09 14.72 -0.23
CA ALA A 36 8.12 13.93 0.53
C ALA A 36 8.74 13.43 1.86
N ILE A 37 7.89 12.92 2.77
CA ILE A 37 8.34 12.23 3.99
C ILE A 37 9.02 10.89 3.70
N PRO A 38 8.52 10.02 2.81
CA PRO A 38 9.28 8.86 2.37
C PRO A 38 10.58 9.32 1.68
N ARG A 39 11.68 9.28 2.43
CA ARG A 39 13.05 9.55 1.98
C ARG A 39 13.94 8.37 2.34
N GLY A 40 15.06 8.23 1.65
CA GLY A 40 15.97 7.10 1.85
C GLY A 40 15.24 5.77 1.63
N VAL A 41 15.15 4.93 2.67
CA VAL A 41 14.47 3.62 2.61
C VAL A 41 13.01 3.74 2.18
N GLY A 42 12.30 4.81 2.59
CA GLY A 42 10.89 5.01 2.24
C GLY A 42 10.64 5.15 0.73
N VAL A 43 11.65 5.58 -0.04
CA VAL A 43 11.54 5.67 -1.52
C VAL A 43 11.50 4.27 -2.13
N TYR A 44 12.37 3.37 -1.67
CA TYR A 44 12.41 1.99 -2.15
C TYR A 44 11.15 1.21 -1.76
N VAL A 45 10.61 1.48 -0.56
CA VAL A 45 9.31 0.95 -0.11
C VAL A 45 8.21 1.39 -1.07
N SER A 46 8.13 2.68 -1.41
CA SER A 46 7.09 3.19 -2.31
C SER A 46 7.23 2.66 -3.76
N ILE A 47 8.46 2.39 -4.24
CA ILE A 47 8.68 1.68 -5.52
C ILE A 47 8.15 0.25 -5.43
N TYR A 48 8.48 -0.47 -4.35
CA TYR A 48 7.97 -1.83 -4.12
C TYR A 48 6.44 -1.86 -4.11
N GLU A 49 5.81 -0.92 -3.40
CA GLU A 49 4.35 -0.79 -3.32
C GLU A 49 3.73 -0.52 -4.70
N SER A 50 4.34 0.37 -5.48
CA SER A 50 3.94 0.63 -6.87
C SER A 50 3.96 -0.64 -7.72
N LEU A 51 5.06 -1.40 -7.66
CA LEU A 51 5.20 -2.65 -8.41
C LEU A 51 4.19 -3.70 -7.94
N TYR A 52 3.96 -3.80 -6.64
CA TYR A 52 2.95 -4.68 -6.07
C TYR A 52 1.55 -4.38 -6.63
N TYR A 53 1.09 -3.13 -6.60
CA TYR A 53 -0.24 -2.77 -7.09
C TYR A 53 -0.36 -2.93 -8.61
N ILE A 54 0.70 -2.70 -9.38
CA ILE A 54 0.73 -2.99 -10.82
C ILE A 54 0.52 -4.49 -11.06
N LEU A 55 1.28 -5.35 -10.36
CA LEU A 55 1.17 -6.80 -10.49
C LEU A 55 -0.20 -7.31 -10.05
N LEU A 56 -0.71 -6.81 -8.92
CA LEU A 56 -2.05 -7.14 -8.44
C LEU A 56 -3.09 -6.77 -9.50
N SER A 57 -3.04 -5.55 -10.05
CA SER A 57 -3.98 -5.09 -11.06
C SER A 57 -3.93 -5.93 -12.34
N ALA A 58 -2.73 -6.33 -12.77
CA ALA A 58 -2.55 -7.16 -13.95
C ALA A 58 -3.10 -8.60 -13.76
N LEU A 59 -3.07 -9.12 -12.53
CA LEU A 59 -3.35 -10.52 -12.24
C LEU A 59 -4.75 -10.76 -11.65
N ILE A 60 -5.42 -9.75 -11.09
CA ILE A 60 -6.69 -9.90 -10.34
C ILE A 60 -7.86 -10.48 -11.13
N LEU A 61 -7.78 -10.47 -12.47
CA LEU A 61 -8.79 -11.09 -13.35
C LEU A 61 -8.54 -12.58 -13.59
N PHE A 62 -7.40 -13.11 -13.15
CA PHE A 62 -6.97 -14.49 -13.30
C PHE A 62 -6.91 -15.21 -11.94
N THR A 63 -6.59 -16.51 -11.97
CA THR A 63 -6.21 -17.23 -10.76
C THR A 63 -4.90 -16.65 -10.23
N LEU A 64 -4.93 -16.15 -8.99
CA LEU A 64 -3.79 -15.48 -8.39
C LEU A 64 -2.69 -16.47 -8.04
N PRO A 65 -1.43 -16.17 -8.41
CA PRO A 65 -0.32 -17.06 -8.09
C PRO A 65 0.04 -16.97 -6.60
N THR A 66 0.47 -18.08 -6.01
CA THR A 66 0.79 -18.18 -4.58
C THR A 66 1.92 -17.24 -4.13
N TRP A 67 2.85 -16.87 -5.02
CA TRP A 67 3.89 -15.90 -4.70
C TRP A 67 3.32 -14.49 -4.45
N LEU A 68 2.15 -14.16 -5.02
CA LEU A 68 1.52 -12.85 -4.79
C LEU A 68 1.09 -12.71 -3.32
N THR A 69 0.67 -13.80 -2.69
CA THR A 69 0.37 -13.85 -1.25
C THR A 69 1.57 -13.43 -0.40
N ALA A 70 2.78 -13.87 -0.75
CA ALA A 70 3.99 -13.48 -0.02
C ALA A 70 4.23 -11.96 -0.11
N LEU A 71 4.04 -11.38 -1.30
CA LEU A 71 4.15 -9.93 -1.47
C LEU A 71 3.05 -9.18 -0.69
N THR A 72 1.82 -9.67 -0.69
CA THR A 72 0.73 -9.08 0.10
C THR A 72 1.04 -9.12 1.60
N ILE A 73 1.65 -10.20 2.11
CA ILE A 73 2.11 -10.27 3.51
C ILE A 73 3.21 -9.25 3.78
N THR A 74 4.16 -9.08 2.85
CA THR A 74 5.18 -8.02 2.98
C THR A 74 4.52 -6.63 3.01
N MET A 75 3.54 -6.35 2.14
CA MET A 75 2.75 -5.10 2.18
C MET A 75 2.07 -4.89 3.53
N LEU A 76 1.48 -5.93 4.10
CA LEU A 76 0.84 -5.88 5.41
C LEU A 76 1.84 -5.47 6.50
N ILE A 77 3.01 -6.13 6.52
CA ILE A 77 4.06 -5.87 7.51
C ILE A 77 4.61 -4.45 7.36
N THR A 78 4.89 -3.98 6.14
CA THR A 78 5.42 -2.63 5.90
C THR A 78 4.46 -1.57 6.43
N HIS A 79 3.16 -1.71 6.18
CA HIS A 79 2.15 -0.75 6.62
C HIS A 79 1.90 -0.77 8.12
N ILE A 80 1.97 -1.93 8.77
CA ILE A 80 1.88 -1.99 10.25
C ILE A 80 3.06 -1.24 10.88
N ILE A 81 4.28 -1.48 10.38
CA ILE A 81 5.49 -0.82 10.86
C ILE A 81 5.43 0.69 10.56
N GLY A 82 5.02 1.06 9.34
CA GLY A 82 4.86 2.44 8.88
C GLY A 82 3.87 3.20 9.75
N ALA A 83 2.62 2.71 9.85
CA ALA A 83 1.57 3.30 10.68
C ALA A 83 2.02 3.52 12.12
N TYR A 84 2.69 2.53 12.73
CA TYR A 84 3.25 2.65 14.07
C TYR A 84 4.31 3.76 14.16
N ALA A 85 5.27 3.78 13.24
CA ALA A 85 6.36 4.76 13.22
C ALA A 85 5.83 6.20 13.05
N TYR A 86 4.82 6.40 12.18
CA TYR A 86 4.16 7.69 11.99
C TYR A 86 3.40 8.14 13.24
N LEU A 87 2.57 7.27 13.83
CA LEU A 87 1.79 7.61 15.02
C LEU A 87 2.66 7.86 16.26
N LYS A 88 3.79 7.15 16.40
CA LYS A 88 4.74 7.35 17.50
C LYS A 88 5.65 8.57 17.30
N GLY A 89 5.66 9.18 16.11
CA GLY A 89 6.49 10.34 15.84
C GLY A 89 7.98 10.03 15.66
N TYR A 90 8.34 8.78 15.38
CA TYR A 90 9.73 8.37 15.12
C TYR A 90 10.33 9.07 13.90
N LEU A 91 9.47 9.59 13.03
CA LEU A 91 9.83 10.34 11.82
C LEU A 91 9.76 11.87 12.03
N SER A 92 9.76 12.37 13.27
CA SER A 92 9.72 13.80 13.63
C SER A 92 10.85 14.64 13.04
N ASN A 93 12.01 14.02 12.76
CA ASN A 93 13.11 14.68 12.06
C ASN A 93 12.77 15.06 10.60
N TYR A 94 11.72 14.46 10.01
CA TYR A 94 11.34 14.65 8.61
C TYR A 94 10.10 15.52 8.42
N ALA A 95 9.21 15.59 9.43
CA ALA A 95 8.01 16.42 9.35
C ALA A 95 7.43 16.75 10.74
N ASN A 96 6.58 17.77 10.77
CA ASN A 96 5.86 18.15 11.98
C ASN A 96 4.80 17.10 12.38
N PRO A 97 4.35 17.09 13.65
CA PRO A 97 3.40 16.08 14.16
C PRO A 97 2.07 16.01 13.41
N LYS A 98 1.55 17.14 12.91
CA LYS A 98 0.27 17.16 12.17
C LYS A 98 0.42 16.42 10.84
N THR A 99 1.51 16.65 10.12
CA THR A 99 1.81 15.94 8.88
C THR A 99 2.05 14.46 9.14
N LEU A 100 2.80 14.10 10.18
CA LEU A 100 3.02 12.69 10.55
C LEU A 100 1.72 11.96 10.89
N ARG A 101 0.80 12.62 11.60
CA ARG A 101 -0.52 12.04 11.89
C ARG A 101 -1.34 11.82 10.61
N TYR A 102 -1.27 12.73 9.64
CA TYR A 102 -1.92 12.56 8.34
C TYR A 102 -1.37 11.34 7.60
N TYR A 103 -0.05 11.17 7.53
CA TYR A 103 0.57 9.98 6.93
C TYR A 103 0.23 8.71 7.70
N GLY A 104 0.19 8.75 9.03
CA GLY A 104 -0.27 7.62 9.83
C GLY A 104 -1.70 7.20 9.48
N ILE A 105 -2.62 8.15 9.31
CA ILE A 105 -4.01 7.86 8.88
C ILE A 105 -4.04 7.29 7.46
N TYR A 106 -3.24 7.84 6.54
CA TYR A 106 -3.07 7.29 5.19
C TYR A 106 -2.63 5.82 5.22
N GLU A 107 -1.63 5.50 6.04
CA GLU A 107 -1.13 4.13 6.22
C GLU A 107 -2.21 3.19 6.77
N PHE A 108 -3.09 3.65 7.66
CA PHE A 108 -4.24 2.86 8.12
C PHE A 108 -5.27 2.61 7.02
N PHE A 109 -5.52 3.60 6.16
CA PHE A 109 -6.41 3.44 5.03
C PHE A 109 -5.85 2.38 4.06
N GLU A 110 -4.57 2.47 3.75
CA GLU A 110 -3.90 1.50 2.89
C GLU A 110 -3.81 0.10 3.53
N LEU A 111 -3.57 0.03 4.84
CA LEU A 111 -3.64 -1.22 5.60
C LEU A 111 -5.02 -1.88 5.48
N THR A 112 -6.09 -1.09 5.55
CA THR A 112 -7.46 -1.59 5.37
C THR A 112 -7.66 -2.17 3.97
N LEU A 113 -7.12 -1.52 2.95
CA LEU A 113 -7.14 -2.02 1.57
C LEU A 113 -6.39 -3.37 1.47
N ILE A 114 -5.20 -3.46 2.05
CA ILE A 114 -4.38 -4.67 2.05
C ILE A 114 -5.13 -5.82 2.73
N LEU A 115 -5.83 -5.58 3.84
CA LEU A 115 -6.64 -6.59 4.51
C LEU A 115 -7.79 -7.10 3.62
N ILE A 116 -8.44 -6.22 2.85
CA ILE A 116 -9.46 -6.62 1.87
C ILE A 116 -8.83 -7.48 0.77
N ILE A 117 -7.65 -7.09 0.27
CA ILE A 117 -6.91 -7.87 -0.74
C ILE A 117 -6.52 -9.23 -0.17
N ILE A 118 -6.09 -9.33 1.09
CA ILE A 118 -5.75 -10.60 1.76
C ILE A 118 -6.88 -11.62 1.70
N MET A 119 -8.12 -11.19 1.96
CA MET A 119 -9.31 -12.07 1.84
C MET A 119 -9.51 -12.64 0.42
N TYR A 120 -8.79 -12.08 -0.55
CA TYR A 120 -8.86 -12.42 -1.97
C TYR A 120 -7.68 -13.27 -2.47
N VAL A 121 -6.47 -12.98 -1.99
CA VAL A 121 -5.23 -13.70 -2.35
C VAL A 121 -4.94 -14.88 -1.44
N ILE A 122 -5.51 -14.93 -0.24
CA ILE A 122 -5.36 -16.05 0.69
C ILE A 122 -6.67 -16.87 0.64
N PRO A 123 -6.65 -18.06 0.03
CA PRO A 123 -7.82 -18.94 -0.05
C PRO A 123 -8.22 -19.52 1.31
#